data_AF-A0A0B5AK23-F1
#
_entry.id   AF-A0A0B5AK23-F1
#
_cell.length_a   1.000
_cell.length_b   1.000
_cell.length_c   1.000
_cell.angle_alpha   90.00
_cell.angle_beta   90.00
_cell.angle_gamma   90.00
#
_symmetry.space_group_name_H-M   'P 1'
#
loop_
_entity.id
_entity.type
_entity.pdbx_description
1 polymer ?
#
loop_
_entity_poly.entity_id
_entity_poly.type
_entity_poly.pdbx_seq_one_letter_code
_entity_poly.pdbx_strand_id
1 'polypeptide(L)'
;MNDLWMWIGLILLVVTLVDFIWTTLWVEGGAGPVTNHLSNGIWRFMKMISRGNSKILSLAGPLILVMTIICWVVLFWAGWTFIFASQYGALFNTQNGIPADFMDHVYFTGYVFFTLGNGEIVPNGDNWKVLTIIATGTGMFTITFAVTYLLSVLSAVTQKRAFAQSVSGLGRNGTDIVKSAWDGQNLHNLDLLLNSFSTELSKLTAQHKAYPILHHYHSINAQTEGVVAVAALDEAITLIYSGVPVKYWPNALLLKENRSAVDDYLKTLHGTHIHSSAEEPPVPDPAILSQAGIPTVDKEIFDVSVKESADRRKQLFGLIKDNASKWPD
;
A
#
# COMPACT_ATOMS: atom_id res chain seq x y z
N MET A 1 0.56 45.14 -1.13
CA MET A 1 0.28 43.76 -0.74
C MET A 1 -0.78 43.24 -1.68
N ASN A 2 -0.54 42.11 -2.33
CA ASN A 2 -1.47 41.44 -3.21
C ASN A 2 -2.12 40.33 -2.39
N ASP A 3 -3.23 40.68 -1.73
CA ASP A 3 -3.91 39.80 -0.78
C ASP A 3 -4.33 38.48 -1.45
N LEU A 4 -4.63 38.49 -2.74
CA LEU A 4 -4.96 37.29 -3.52
C LEU A 4 -3.80 36.27 -3.51
N TRP A 5 -2.57 36.71 -3.75
CA TRP A 5 -1.40 35.82 -3.79
C TRP A 5 -1.09 35.27 -2.39
N MET A 6 -1.24 36.10 -1.36
CA MET A 6 -1.11 35.66 0.02
C MET A 6 -2.11 34.54 0.36
N TRP A 7 -3.38 34.73 0.02
CA TRP A 7 -4.42 33.72 0.26
C TRP A 7 -4.21 32.44 -0.55
N ILE A 8 -3.83 32.55 -1.83
CA ILE A 8 -3.49 31.38 -2.65
C ILE A 8 -2.34 30.60 -2.01
N GLY A 9 -1.26 31.29 -1.62
CA GLY A 9 -0.11 30.66 -0.98
C GLY A 9 -0.47 29.97 0.33
N LEU A 10 -1.23 30.65 1.20
CA LEU A 10 -1.67 30.10 2.47
C LEU A 10 -2.58 28.87 2.28
N ILE A 11 -3.55 28.93 1.36
CA ILE A 11 -4.44 27.80 1.06
C ILE A 11 -3.62 26.61 0.55
N LEU A 12 -2.67 26.83 -0.37
CA LEU A 12 -1.80 25.78 -0.88
C LEU A 12 -0.99 25.14 0.26
N LEU A 13 -0.37 25.93 1.14
CA LEU A 13 0.39 25.39 2.26
C LEU A 13 -0.50 24.57 3.22
N VAL A 14 -1.67 25.09 3.58
CA VAL A 14 -2.59 24.42 4.52
C VAL A 14 -3.14 23.13 3.91
N VAL A 15 -3.62 23.16 2.67
CA VAL A 15 -4.16 21.97 1.98
C VAL A 15 -3.07 20.91 1.83
N THR A 16 -1.86 21.31 1.45
CA THR A 16 -0.74 20.37 1.29
C THR A 16 -0.30 19.80 2.63
N LEU A 17 -0.24 20.61 3.68
CA LEU A 17 0.11 20.15 5.03
C LEU A 17 -0.92 19.16 5.57
N VAL A 18 -2.21 19.44 5.39
CA VAL A 18 -3.30 18.53 5.78
C VAL A 18 -3.21 17.23 5.01
N ASP A 19 -3.06 17.28 3.68
CA ASP A 19 -2.92 16.08 2.84
C ASP A 19 -1.68 15.25 3.21
N PHE A 20 -0.56 15.92 3.44
CA PHE A 20 0.70 15.30 3.84
C PHE A 20 0.58 14.60 5.20
N ILE A 21 0.07 15.28 6.23
CA ILE A 21 -0.13 14.70 7.57
C ILE A 21 -1.13 13.55 7.52
N TRP A 22 -2.24 13.73 6.79
CA TRP A 22 -3.26 12.70 6.64
C TRP A 22 -2.65 11.43 6.01
N THR A 23 -1.94 11.58 4.89
CA THR A 23 -1.38 10.45 4.15
C THR A 23 -0.26 9.73 4.89
N THR A 24 0.52 10.45 5.71
CA THR A 24 1.74 9.90 6.34
C THR A 24 1.54 9.50 7.80
N LEU A 25 0.69 10.19 8.56
CA LEU A 25 0.53 9.99 10.00
C LEU A 25 -0.83 9.40 10.39
N TRP A 26 -1.89 9.59 9.59
CA TRP A 26 -3.21 9.10 9.95
C TRP A 26 -3.46 7.68 9.39
N VAL A 27 -3.07 6.68 10.19
CA VAL A 27 -3.15 5.25 9.86
C VAL A 27 -4.58 4.78 9.51
N GLU A 28 -5.62 5.42 10.04
CA GLU A 28 -7.02 5.04 9.79
C GLU A 28 -7.69 5.86 8.67
N GLY A 29 -7.05 6.95 8.22
CA GLY A 29 -7.66 7.91 7.31
C GLY A 29 -7.53 7.55 5.83
N GLY A 30 -6.71 6.57 5.47
CA GLY A 30 -6.37 6.29 4.07
C GLY A 30 -5.49 7.37 3.45
N ALA A 31 -5.49 7.47 2.11
CA ALA A 31 -4.77 8.53 1.41
C ALA A 31 -5.52 9.87 1.55
N GLY A 32 -4.77 10.96 1.78
CA GLY A 32 -5.33 12.30 1.83
C GLY A 32 -6.01 12.69 0.51
N PRO A 33 -6.87 13.74 0.48
CA PRO A 33 -7.67 14.07 -0.70
C PRO A 33 -6.83 14.31 -1.96
N VAL A 34 -5.75 15.08 -1.89
CA VAL A 34 -4.89 15.39 -3.05
C VAL A 34 -4.17 14.13 -3.49
N THR A 35 -3.58 13.40 -2.54
CA THR A 35 -2.87 12.15 -2.82
C THR A 35 -3.79 11.10 -3.43
N ASN A 36 -5.02 10.97 -2.93
CA ASN A 36 -6.00 10.00 -3.41
C ASN A 36 -6.47 10.31 -4.84
N HIS A 37 -6.72 11.59 -5.16
CA HIS A 37 -7.07 11.99 -6.53
C HIS A 37 -5.91 11.74 -7.50
N LEU A 38 -4.69 12.09 -7.11
CA LEU A 38 -3.49 11.85 -7.91
C LEU A 38 -3.26 10.34 -8.14
N SER A 39 -3.33 9.54 -7.08
CA SER A 39 -3.10 8.09 -7.12
C SER A 39 -4.12 7.39 -8.01
N ASN A 40 -5.41 7.71 -7.86
CA ASN A 40 -6.46 7.16 -8.71
C ASN A 40 -6.34 7.60 -10.17
N GLY A 41 -5.94 8.85 -10.43
CA GLY A 41 -5.68 9.36 -11.77
C GLY A 41 -4.56 8.59 -12.48
N ILE A 42 -3.43 8.44 -11.80
CA ILE A 42 -2.27 7.67 -12.30
C ILE A 42 -2.65 6.20 -12.50
N TRP A 43 -3.35 5.60 -11.53
CA TRP A 43 -3.80 4.21 -11.61
C TRP A 43 -4.69 3.96 -12.83
N ARG A 44 -5.71 4.80 -13.05
CA ARG A 44 -6.61 4.69 -14.21
C ARG A 44 -5.86 4.85 -15.52
N PHE A 45 -4.94 5.81 -15.59
CA PHE A 45 -4.10 6.02 -16.76
C PHE A 45 -3.21 4.81 -17.05
N MET A 46 -2.59 4.22 -16.02
CA MET A 46 -1.76 3.03 -16.17
C MET A 46 -2.55 1.79 -16.53
N LYS A 47 -3.76 1.61 -15.99
CA LYS A 47 -4.66 0.52 -16.37
C LYS A 47 -5.08 0.64 -17.84
N MET A 48 -5.35 1.86 -18.31
CA MET A 48 -5.66 2.13 -19.72
C MET A 48 -4.49 1.81 -20.66
N ILE A 49 -3.26 2.19 -20.29
CA ILE A 49 -2.06 1.94 -21.10
C ILE A 49 -1.62 0.47 -21.06
N SER A 50 -1.74 -0.17 -19.90
CA SER A 50 -1.30 -1.55 -19.69
C SER A 50 -1.96 -2.52 -20.67
N ARG A 51 -3.24 -2.30 -21.02
CA ARG A 51 -4.02 -3.21 -21.91
C ARG A 51 -3.88 -4.69 -21.52
N GLY A 52 -3.73 -4.99 -20.24
CA GLY A 52 -3.54 -6.35 -19.70
C GLY A 52 -2.08 -6.79 -19.52
N ASN A 53 -1.09 -5.93 -19.78
CA ASN A 53 0.31 -6.21 -19.52
C ASN A 53 0.67 -6.00 -18.04
N SER A 54 0.86 -7.10 -17.31
CA SER A 54 1.21 -7.10 -15.89
C SER A 54 2.52 -6.37 -15.57
N LYS A 55 3.48 -6.31 -16.51
CA LYS A 55 4.73 -5.56 -16.31
C LYS A 55 4.47 -4.07 -16.16
N ILE A 56 3.63 -3.50 -17.02
CA ILE A 56 3.30 -2.07 -16.96
C ILE A 56 2.56 -1.77 -15.65
N LEU A 57 1.61 -2.63 -15.25
CA LEU A 57 0.85 -2.44 -14.02
C LEU A 57 1.72 -2.54 -12.76
N SER A 58 2.79 -3.36 -12.78
CA SER A 58 3.74 -3.47 -11.67
C SER A 58 4.53 -2.17 -11.40
N LEU A 59 4.64 -1.27 -12.38
CA LEU A 59 5.26 0.05 -12.20
C LEU A 59 4.33 1.08 -11.54
N ALA A 60 3.04 0.75 -11.35
CA ALA A 60 2.06 1.72 -10.85
C ALA A 60 2.35 2.18 -9.42
N GLY A 61 2.58 1.24 -8.50
CA GLY A 61 2.94 1.56 -7.11
C GLY A 61 4.15 2.51 -7.01
N PRO A 62 5.33 2.15 -7.60
CA PRO A 62 6.49 3.03 -7.60
C PRO A 62 6.25 4.40 -8.23
N LEU A 63 5.53 4.46 -9.37
CA LEU A 63 5.23 5.73 -10.03
C LEU A 63 4.33 6.62 -9.18
N ILE A 64 3.26 6.07 -8.61
CA ILE A 64 2.33 6.81 -7.73
C ILE A 64 3.09 7.36 -6.53
N LEU A 65 4.00 6.59 -5.93
CA LEU A 65 4.78 7.02 -4.77
C LEU A 65 5.68 8.21 -5.11
N VAL A 66 6.44 8.11 -6.21
CA VAL A 66 7.32 9.19 -6.67
C VAL A 66 6.52 10.44 -7.04
N MET A 67 5.42 10.28 -7.78
CA MET A 67 4.57 11.40 -8.19
C MET A 67 3.89 12.07 -7.00
N THR A 68 3.53 11.33 -5.96
CA THR A 68 2.97 11.88 -4.70
C THR A 68 3.99 12.77 -4.01
N ILE A 69 5.24 12.31 -3.87
CA ILE A 69 6.32 13.10 -3.27
C ILE A 69 6.60 14.37 -4.08
N ILE A 70 6.70 14.25 -5.41
CA ILE A 70 6.90 15.40 -6.30
C ILE A 70 5.73 16.39 -6.17
N CYS A 71 4.49 15.89 -6.10
CA CYS A 71 3.31 16.73 -5.94
C CYS A 71 3.37 17.55 -4.66
N TRP A 72 3.71 16.95 -3.51
CA TRP A 72 3.88 17.68 -2.25
C TRP A 72 4.98 18.73 -2.34
N VAL A 73 6.14 18.39 -2.90
CA VAL A 73 7.26 19.32 -3.08
C VAL A 73 6.82 20.51 -3.94
N VAL A 74 6.16 20.27 -5.07
CA VAL A 74 5.69 21.33 -5.97
C VAL A 74 4.62 22.20 -5.30
N LEU A 75 3.67 21.61 -4.57
CA LEU A 75 2.60 22.38 -3.92
C LEU A 75 3.11 23.22 -2.75
N PHE A 76 4.00 22.68 -1.91
CA PHE A 76 4.64 23.47 -0.86
C PHE A 76 5.52 24.58 -1.44
N TRP A 77 6.32 24.26 -2.47
CA TRP A 77 7.18 25.25 -3.13
C TRP A 77 6.35 26.36 -3.79
N ALA A 78 5.26 26.02 -4.47
CA ALA A 78 4.33 26.99 -5.04
C ALA A 78 3.67 27.83 -3.94
N GLY A 79 3.23 27.22 -2.83
CA GLY A 79 2.64 27.92 -1.70
C GLY A 79 3.57 28.99 -1.13
N TRP A 80 4.84 28.64 -0.91
CA TRP A 80 5.86 29.61 -0.48
C TRP A 80 6.14 30.67 -1.53
N THR A 81 6.24 30.30 -2.81
CA THR A 81 6.42 31.26 -3.92
C THR A 81 5.35 32.34 -3.86
N PHE A 82 4.07 31.96 -3.74
CA PHE A 82 2.96 32.91 -3.67
C PHE A 82 2.96 33.76 -2.40
N ILE A 83 3.40 33.22 -1.26
CA ILE A 83 3.54 34.01 -0.02
C ILE A 83 4.59 35.09 -0.18
N PHE A 84 5.80 34.75 -0.65
CA PHE A 84 6.86 35.76 -0.81
C PHE A 84 6.51 36.76 -1.92
N ALA A 85 5.87 36.30 -2.99
CA ALA A 85 5.47 37.17 -4.09
C ALA A 85 4.28 38.09 -3.73
N SER A 86 3.59 37.85 -2.61
CA SER A 86 2.43 38.64 -2.19
C SER A 86 2.75 40.09 -1.83
N GLN A 87 3.99 40.42 -1.48
CA GLN A 87 4.38 41.79 -1.16
C GLN A 87 5.54 42.26 -2.03
N TYR A 88 5.30 43.35 -2.76
CA TYR A 88 6.35 44.04 -3.47
C TYR A 88 7.44 44.50 -2.49
N GLY A 89 8.70 44.19 -2.81
CA GLY A 89 9.83 44.46 -1.93
C GLY A 89 9.94 43.54 -0.71
N ALA A 90 9.30 42.36 -0.73
CA ALA A 90 9.58 41.30 0.24
C ALA A 90 11.00 40.75 0.09
N LEU A 91 11.48 40.69 -1.16
CA LEU A 91 12.78 40.16 -1.54
C LEU A 91 13.54 41.17 -2.42
N PHE A 92 14.86 41.20 -2.30
CA PHE A 92 15.75 42.05 -3.08
C PHE A 92 16.95 41.29 -3.62
N ASN A 93 17.35 41.62 -4.84
CA ASN A 93 18.59 41.12 -5.40
C ASN A 93 19.79 41.89 -4.82
N THR A 94 20.77 41.17 -4.30
CA THR A 94 21.94 41.73 -3.62
C THR A 94 22.91 42.45 -4.54
N GLN A 95 22.93 42.12 -5.85
CA GLN A 95 23.87 42.70 -6.80
C GLN A 95 23.49 44.10 -7.25
N ASN A 96 22.19 44.34 -7.44
CA ASN A 96 21.67 45.60 -8.00
C ASN A 96 20.70 46.33 -7.06
N GLY A 97 20.30 45.73 -5.93
CA GLY A 97 19.38 46.34 -4.96
C GLY A 97 17.95 46.52 -5.48
N ILE A 98 17.58 45.82 -6.57
CA ILE A 98 16.25 45.93 -7.18
C ILE A 98 15.31 44.92 -6.49
N PRO A 99 14.04 45.28 -6.26
CA PRO A 99 13.02 44.34 -5.80
C PRO A 99 12.91 43.14 -6.74
N ALA A 100 12.81 41.94 -6.16
CA ALA A 100 12.72 40.67 -6.89
C ALA A 100 11.50 40.64 -7.84
N ASP A 101 11.69 40.10 -9.04
CA ASP A 101 10.59 39.77 -9.94
C ASP A 101 9.93 38.42 -9.59
N PHE A 102 8.88 38.00 -10.30
CA PHE A 102 8.21 36.73 -9.98
C PHE A 102 9.13 35.49 -10.09
N MET A 103 10.04 35.46 -11.07
CA MET A 103 10.97 34.34 -11.23
C MET A 103 12.03 34.33 -10.15
N ASP A 104 12.45 35.50 -9.68
CA ASP A 104 13.28 35.66 -8.49
C ASP A 104 12.60 35.07 -7.25
N HIS A 105 11.27 35.22 -7.09
CA HIS A 105 10.53 34.58 -5.99
C HIS A 105 10.49 33.05 -6.12
N VAL A 106 10.28 32.52 -7.33
CA VAL A 106 10.33 31.08 -7.61
C VAL A 106 11.73 30.53 -7.28
N TYR A 107 12.77 31.20 -7.77
CA TYR A 107 14.16 30.82 -7.53
C TYR A 107 14.54 30.93 -6.05
N PHE A 108 14.17 32.04 -5.39
CA PHE A 108 14.40 32.26 -3.96
C PHE A 108 13.81 31.15 -3.12
N THR A 109 12.51 30.92 -3.29
CA THR A 109 11.81 29.90 -2.50
C THR A 109 12.29 28.51 -2.81
N GLY A 110 12.73 28.23 -4.05
CA GLY A 110 13.36 26.96 -4.41
C GLY A 110 14.67 26.76 -3.66
N TYR A 111 15.58 27.74 -3.71
CA TYR A 111 16.86 27.62 -3.02
C TYR A 111 16.67 27.48 -1.50
N VAL A 112 15.70 28.19 -0.91
CA VAL A 112 15.39 28.14 0.54
C VAL A 112 14.79 26.78 0.90
N PHE A 113 13.81 26.31 0.13
CA PHE A 113 13.11 25.04 0.35
C PHE A 113 14.07 23.84 0.26
N PHE A 114 14.97 23.85 -0.71
CA PHE A 114 16.01 22.83 -0.87
C PHE A 114 17.29 23.10 -0.05
N THR A 115 17.28 24.10 0.83
CA THR A 115 18.37 24.41 1.78
C THR A 115 19.70 24.83 1.16
N LEU A 116 19.70 25.32 -0.08
CA LEU A 116 20.91 25.72 -0.82
C LEU A 116 21.55 27.00 -0.27
N GLY A 117 20.74 28.03 0.01
CA GLY A 117 21.18 29.21 0.77
C GLY A 117 22.18 30.17 0.11
N ASN A 118 22.27 30.26 -1.23
CA ASN A 118 23.29 31.05 -1.94
C ASN A 118 23.32 32.57 -1.60
N GLY A 119 22.21 33.13 -1.13
CA GLY A 119 22.14 34.52 -0.65
C GLY A 119 22.10 35.60 -1.74
N GLU A 120 21.94 35.23 -3.01
CA GLU A 120 21.82 36.18 -4.13
C GLU A 120 20.59 37.07 -4.01
N ILE A 121 19.50 36.52 -3.49
CA ILE A 121 18.25 37.23 -3.17
C ILE A 121 18.05 37.13 -1.66
N VAL A 122 17.73 38.24 -1.02
CA VAL A 122 17.59 38.32 0.44
C VAL A 122 16.23 38.88 0.86
N PRO A 123 15.66 38.39 1.98
CA PRO A 123 14.43 38.93 2.53
C PRO A 123 14.66 40.33 3.12
N ASN A 124 13.75 41.25 2.83
CA ASN A 124 13.79 42.62 3.31
C ASN A 124 12.83 42.83 4.48
N GLY A 125 13.37 42.87 5.69
CA GLY A 125 12.64 43.05 6.94
C GLY A 125 12.52 41.77 7.76
N ASP A 126 12.30 41.93 9.06
CA ASP A 126 12.42 40.82 10.01
C ASP A 126 11.31 39.77 9.85
N ASN A 127 10.10 40.18 9.44
CA ASN A 127 9.00 39.25 9.15
C ASN A 127 9.35 38.29 8.00
N TRP A 128 9.97 38.80 6.93
CA TRP A 128 10.36 38.00 5.77
C TRP A 128 11.55 37.09 6.07
N LYS A 129 12.47 37.53 6.95
CA LYS A 129 13.54 36.66 7.48
C LYS A 129 12.95 35.48 8.27
N VAL A 130 11.98 35.73 9.15
CA VAL A 130 11.30 34.67 9.91
C VAL A 130 10.56 33.71 8.98
N LEU A 131 9.81 34.22 7.99
CA LEU A 131 9.15 33.38 6.99
C LEU A 131 10.16 32.55 6.18
N THR A 132 11.34 33.08 5.92
CA THR A 132 12.42 32.33 5.24
C THR A 132 12.85 31.13 6.09
N ILE A 133 13.02 31.32 7.39
CA ILE A 133 13.34 30.22 8.32
C ILE A 133 12.24 29.15 8.31
N ILE A 134 10.97 29.56 8.36
CA ILE A 134 9.83 28.63 8.33
C ILE A 134 9.78 27.88 6.99
N ALA A 135 10.03 28.56 5.87
CA ALA A 135 10.08 27.95 4.54
C ALA A 135 11.22 26.93 4.43
N THR A 136 12.42 27.26 4.91
CA THR A 136 13.54 26.31 5.00
C THR A 136 13.18 25.10 5.84
N GLY A 137 12.62 25.32 7.03
CA GLY A 137 12.19 24.24 7.93
C GLY A 137 11.14 23.34 7.30
N THR A 138 10.19 23.92 6.57
CA THR A 138 9.14 23.17 5.84
C THR A 138 9.75 22.31 4.75
N GLY A 139 10.69 22.85 3.96
CA GLY A 139 11.38 22.09 2.91
C GLY A 139 12.22 20.95 3.45
N MET A 140 13.03 21.21 4.47
CA MET A 140 13.84 20.19 5.15
C MET A 140 12.97 19.07 5.75
N PHE A 141 11.90 19.44 6.46
CA PHE A 141 10.95 18.50 7.05
C PHE A 141 10.27 17.64 5.97
N THR A 142 9.78 18.27 4.90
CA THR A 142 9.11 17.59 3.78
C THR A 142 10.02 16.58 3.11
N ILE A 143 11.26 16.96 2.77
CA ILE A 143 12.21 16.05 2.09
C ILE A 143 12.60 14.89 3.01
N THR A 144 12.87 15.18 4.29
CA THR A 144 13.27 14.14 5.26
C THR A 144 12.14 13.12 5.44
N PHE A 145 10.92 13.59 5.70
CA PHE A 145 9.76 12.70 5.82
C PHE A 145 9.44 11.97 4.51
N ALA A 146 9.58 12.61 3.35
CA ALA A 146 9.35 11.96 2.06
C ALA A 146 10.30 10.77 1.86
N VAL A 147 11.59 10.93 2.20
CA VAL A 147 12.56 9.84 2.15
C VAL A 147 12.23 8.76 3.18
N THR A 148 11.89 9.12 4.42
CA THR A 148 11.47 8.15 5.45
C THR A 148 10.23 7.37 5.02
N TYR A 149 9.23 8.05 4.47
CA TYR A 149 8.00 7.45 3.97
C TYR A 149 8.27 6.50 2.80
N LEU A 150 9.11 6.92 1.84
CA LEU A 150 9.57 6.08 0.73
C LEU A 150 10.21 4.78 1.23
N LEU A 151 11.13 4.87 2.19
CA LEU A 151 11.80 3.70 2.76
C LEU A 151 10.83 2.78 3.51
N SER A 152 9.90 3.35 4.29
CA SER A 152 8.86 2.60 4.99
C SER A 152 7.93 1.85 4.04
N VAL A 153 7.48 2.51 2.96
CA VAL A 153 6.66 1.87 1.93
C VAL A 153 7.43 0.75 1.24
N LEU A 154 8.69 0.98 0.85
CA LEU A 154 9.51 -0.07 0.22
C LEU A 154 9.74 -1.25 1.16
N SER A 155 9.96 -1.01 2.45
CA SER A 155 10.06 -2.08 3.45
C SER A 155 8.77 -2.88 3.60
N ALA A 156 7.60 -2.23 3.55
CA ALA A 156 6.32 -2.94 3.57
C ALA A 156 6.09 -3.75 2.28
N VAL A 157 6.50 -3.23 1.11
CA VAL A 157 6.44 -3.96 -0.16
C VAL A 157 7.34 -5.20 -0.14
N THR A 158 8.58 -5.08 0.35
CA THR A 158 9.48 -6.23 0.45
C THR A 158 8.96 -7.27 1.43
N GLN A 159 8.37 -6.83 2.55
CA GLN A 159 7.74 -7.75 3.50
C GLN A 159 6.52 -8.46 2.91
N LYS A 160 5.66 -7.76 2.16
CA LYS A 160 4.54 -8.38 1.42
C LYS A 160 5.02 -9.48 0.48
N ARG A 161 6.10 -9.23 -0.25
CA ARG A 161 6.70 -10.21 -1.17
C ARG A 161 7.35 -11.38 -0.43
N ALA A 162 8.00 -11.12 0.70
CA ALA A 162 8.60 -12.17 1.53
C ALA A 162 7.54 -13.13 2.08
N PHE A 163 6.42 -12.60 2.59
CA PHE A 163 5.27 -13.42 3.00
C PHE A 163 4.75 -14.27 1.82
N ALA A 164 4.57 -13.65 0.65
CA ALA A 164 4.08 -14.36 -0.53
C ALA A 164 5.01 -15.50 -0.97
N GLN A 165 6.32 -15.26 -0.93
CA GLN A 165 7.34 -16.27 -1.22
C GLN A 165 7.37 -17.39 -0.17
N SER A 166 7.20 -17.06 1.10
CA SER A 166 7.16 -18.04 2.20
C SER A 166 6.00 -19.01 2.02
N VAL A 167 4.79 -18.51 1.73
CA VAL A 167 3.62 -19.35 1.42
C VAL A 167 3.83 -20.13 0.12
N SER A 168 4.26 -19.46 -0.96
CA SER A 168 4.47 -20.11 -2.27
C SER A 168 5.58 -21.17 -2.25
N GLY A 169 6.50 -21.09 -1.28
CA GLY A 169 7.55 -22.07 -1.05
C GLY A 169 7.03 -23.38 -0.48
N LEU A 170 5.87 -23.38 0.19
CA LEU A 170 5.19 -24.60 0.66
C LEU A 170 4.39 -25.27 -0.45
N GLY A 171 3.79 -24.49 -1.35
CA GLY A 171 2.96 -24.97 -2.44
C GLY A 171 2.37 -23.82 -3.24
N ARG A 172 1.97 -24.10 -4.50
CA ARG A 172 1.45 -23.06 -5.41
C ARG A 172 -0.05 -22.84 -5.28
N ASN A 173 -0.75 -23.81 -4.69
CA ASN A 173 -2.17 -23.79 -4.36
C ASN A 173 -2.41 -24.43 -2.99
N GLY A 174 -3.65 -24.35 -2.49
CA GLY A 174 -3.99 -24.87 -1.16
C GLY A 174 -3.73 -26.38 -1.03
N THR A 175 -3.98 -27.15 -2.09
CA THR A 175 -3.78 -28.60 -2.11
C THR A 175 -2.30 -28.96 -1.97
N ASP A 176 -1.43 -28.27 -2.69
CA ASP A 176 0.03 -28.47 -2.62
C ASP A 176 0.56 -28.15 -1.23
N ILE A 177 0.07 -27.07 -0.61
CA ILE A 177 0.48 -26.69 0.75
C ILE A 177 0.12 -27.80 1.75
N VAL A 178 -1.12 -28.32 1.69
CA VAL A 178 -1.57 -29.41 2.59
C VAL A 178 -0.77 -30.69 2.35
N LYS A 179 -0.48 -31.03 1.09
CA LYS A 179 0.37 -32.18 0.74
C LYS A 179 1.80 -32.04 1.27
N SER A 180 2.42 -30.89 1.10
CA SER A 180 3.78 -30.61 1.58
C SER A 180 3.87 -30.64 3.11
N ALA A 181 2.79 -30.30 3.80
CA ALA A 181 2.74 -30.29 5.27
C ALA A 181 2.49 -31.67 5.90
N TRP A 182 2.00 -32.65 5.12
CA TRP A 182 1.68 -33.99 5.61
C TRP A 182 2.96 -34.78 5.94
N ASP A 183 3.11 -35.20 7.19
CA ASP A 183 4.27 -35.99 7.66
C ASP A 183 4.07 -37.51 7.58
N GLY A 184 2.93 -37.96 7.05
CA GLY A 184 2.50 -39.36 7.04
C GLY A 184 1.56 -39.73 8.19
N GLN A 185 1.43 -38.89 9.21
CA GLN A 185 0.60 -39.13 10.39
C GLN A 185 -0.39 -38.00 10.66
N ASN A 186 0.03 -36.75 10.56
CA ASN A 186 -0.76 -35.56 10.86
C ASN A 186 -0.18 -34.31 10.14
N LEU A 187 -0.78 -33.14 10.38
CA LEU A 187 -0.40 -31.87 9.77
C LEU A 187 0.35 -30.93 10.75
N HIS A 188 0.91 -31.44 11.84
CA HIS A 188 1.52 -30.62 12.90
C HIS A 188 2.81 -29.91 12.45
N ASN A 189 3.43 -30.32 11.33
CA ASN A 189 4.48 -29.55 10.66
C ASN A 189 4.03 -28.13 10.27
N LEU A 190 2.72 -27.92 10.12
CA LEU A 190 2.15 -26.63 9.77
C LEU A 190 2.04 -25.69 10.98
N ASP A 191 2.20 -26.17 12.22
CA ASP A 191 2.02 -25.37 13.43
C ASP A 191 2.95 -24.14 13.49
N LEU A 192 4.26 -24.36 13.35
CA LEU A 192 5.23 -23.26 13.38
C LEU A 192 5.00 -22.27 12.22
N LEU A 193 4.60 -22.79 11.05
CA LEU A 193 4.35 -21.99 9.87
C LEU A 193 3.08 -21.14 10.02
N LEU A 194 1.99 -21.70 10.55
CA LEU A 194 0.76 -20.98 10.85
C LEU A 194 0.99 -19.87 11.85
N ASN A 195 1.79 -20.12 12.89
CA ASN A 195 2.13 -19.07 13.86
C ASN A 195 2.90 -17.91 13.19
N SER A 196 3.85 -18.21 12.30
CA SER A 196 4.58 -17.19 11.53
C SER A 196 3.66 -16.45 10.57
N PHE A 197 2.82 -17.17 9.81
CA PHE A 197 1.90 -16.59 8.84
C PHE A 197 0.86 -15.69 9.48
N SER A 198 0.29 -16.07 10.64
CA SER A 198 -0.59 -15.21 11.41
C SER A 198 0.09 -13.87 11.75
N THR A 199 1.31 -13.95 12.28
CA THR A 199 2.08 -12.76 12.71
C THR A 199 2.41 -11.87 11.51
N GLU A 200 2.87 -12.47 10.41
CA GLU A 200 3.22 -11.76 9.18
C GLU A 200 1.99 -11.13 8.50
N LEU A 201 0.87 -11.86 8.44
CA LEU A 201 -0.37 -11.37 7.84
C LEU A 201 -1.00 -10.25 8.68
N SER A 202 -0.93 -10.35 10.00
CA SER A 202 -1.35 -9.26 10.91
C SER A 202 -0.50 -8.01 10.70
N LYS A 203 0.82 -8.16 10.57
CA LYS A 203 1.73 -7.05 10.26
C LYS A 203 1.47 -6.45 8.89
N LEU A 204 1.23 -7.28 7.87
CA LEU A 204 0.87 -6.85 6.53
C LEU A 204 -0.46 -6.08 6.53
N THR A 205 -1.44 -6.55 7.30
CA THR A 205 -2.73 -5.86 7.48
C THR A 205 -2.55 -4.48 8.11
N ALA A 206 -1.75 -4.37 9.16
CA ALA A 206 -1.40 -3.07 9.77
C ALA A 206 -0.67 -2.15 8.79
N GLN A 207 0.25 -2.70 7.99
CA GLN A 207 0.95 -1.94 6.94
C GLN A 207 0.02 -1.46 5.83
N HIS A 208 -0.98 -2.24 5.42
CA HIS A 208 -1.97 -1.79 4.44
C HIS A 208 -2.83 -0.62 4.94
N LYS A 209 -3.12 -0.56 6.25
CA LYS A 209 -3.77 0.60 6.87
C LYS A 209 -2.84 1.81 6.87
N ALA A 210 -1.61 1.64 7.33
CA ALA A 210 -0.63 2.73 7.43
C ALA A 210 -0.17 3.27 6.05
N TYR A 211 -0.12 2.40 5.04
CA TYR A 211 0.37 2.70 3.70
C TYR A 211 -0.64 2.24 2.64
N PRO A 212 -1.74 2.99 2.42
CA PRO A 212 -2.78 2.63 1.44
C PRO A 212 -2.25 2.41 0.02
N ILE A 213 -1.15 3.10 -0.32
CA ILE A 213 -0.44 2.97 -1.59
C ILE A 213 0.02 1.53 -1.90
N LEU A 214 0.16 0.66 -0.89
CA LEU A 214 0.52 -0.75 -1.06
C LEU A 214 -0.46 -1.53 -1.94
N HIS A 215 -1.70 -1.06 -2.07
CA HIS A 215 -2.69 -1.64 -2.99
C HIS A 215 -2.22 -1.58 -4.45
N HIS A 216 -1.52 -0.51 -4.85
CA HIS A 216 -1.05 -0.31 -6.23
C HIS A 216 0.27 -1.04 -6.54
N TYR A 217 0.87 -1.72 -5.55
CA TYR A 217 2.09 -2.50 -5.75
C TYR A 217 1.77 -3.92 -6.19
N HIS A 218 1.75 -4.16 -7.49
CA HIS A 218 1.56 -5.50 -8.07
C HIS A 218 2.89 -6.18 -8.38
N SER A 219 2.90 -7.51 -8.28
CA SER A 219 4.00 -8.31 -8.77
C SER A 219 3.70 -8.90 -10.15
N ILE A 220 4.74 -8.98 -10.99
CA ILE A 220 4.68 -9.68 -12.27
C ILE A 220 4.56 -11.19 -12.04
N ASN A 221 5.15 -11.68 -10.95
CA ASN A 221 5.19 -13.10 -10.64
C ASN A 221 4.17 -13.46 -9.55
N ALA A 222 3.27 -14.39 -9.86
CA ALA A 222 2.27 -14.92 -8.93
C ALA A 222 2.87 -15.43 -7.60
N GLN A 223 4.07 -16.01 -7.61
CA GLN A 223 4.71 -16.48 -6.35
C GLN A 223 5.15 -15.36 -5.40
N THR A 224 5.08 -14.11 -5.85
CA THR A 224 5.43 -12.92 -5.07
C THR A 224 4.24 -11.97 -4.94
N GLU A 225 3.06 -12.41 -5.38
CA GLU A 225 1.83 -11.64 -5.29
C GLU A 225 1.12 -11.95 -3.96
N GLY A 226 1.02 -10.95 -3.10
CA GLY A 226 0.53 -11.12 -1.73
C GLY A 226 -0.89 -11.68 -1.67
N VAL A 227 -1.78 -11.19 -2.53
CA VAL A 227 -3.18 -11.65 -2.56
C VAL A 227 -3.29 -13.10 -3.01
N VAL A 228 -2.46 -13.54 -3.97
CA VAL A 228 -2.45 -14.95 -4.41
C VAL A 228 -1.95 -15.87 -3.28
N ALA A 229 -0.93 -15.45 -2.55
CA ALA A 229 -0.45 -16.19 -1.39
C ALA A 229 -1.49 -16.28 -0.27
N VAL A 230 -2.18 -15.18 0.05
CA VAL A 230 -3.28 -15.21 1.05
C VAL A 230 -4.40 -16.15 0.59
N ALA A 231 -4.76 -16.14 -0.69
CA ALA A 231 -5.77 -17.07 -1.22
C ALA A 231 -5.31 -18.53 -1.15
N ALA A 232 -4.07 -18.84 -1.52
CA ALA A 232 -3.52 -20.20 -1.42
C ALA A 232 -3.50 -20.69 0.05
N LEU A 233 -3.13 -19.81 0.98
CA LEU A 233 -3.16 -20.12 2.42
C LEU A 233 -4.59 -20.34 2.93
N ASP A 234 -5.56 -19.50 2.57
CA ASP A 234 -6.96 -19.71 2.98
C ASP A 234 -7.58 -20.95 2.35
N GLU A 235 -7.22 -21.31 1.11
CA GLU A 235 -7.63 -22.57 0.49
C GLU A 235 -7.04 -23.77 1.24
N ALA A 236 -5.76 -23.72 1.64
CA ALA A 236 -5.16 -24.76 2.47
C ALA A 236 -5.90 -24.91 3.80
N ILE A 237 -6.20 -23.79 4.49
CA ILE A 237 -6.96 -23.80 5.74
C ILE A 237 -8.37 -24.35 5.52
N THR A 238 -9.03 -23.99 4.41
CA THR A 238 -10.37 -24.50 4.04
C THR A 238 -10.34 -26.01 3.82
N LEU A 239 -9.34 -26.52 3.10
CA LEU A 239 -9.13 -27.95 2.85
C LEU A 239 -8.93 -28.71 4.17
N ILE A 240 -8.14 -28.18 5.10
CA ILE A 240 -7.91 -28.81 6.41
C ILE A 240 -9.21 -28.82 7.21
N TYR A 241 -9.85 -27.65 7.34
CA TYR A 241 -11.04 -27.47 8.19
C TYR A 241 -12.25 -28.27 7.70
N SER A 242 -12.43 -28.34 6.38
CA SER A 242 -13.63 -28.94 5.77
C SER A 242 -13.39 -30.37 5.29
N GLY A 243 -12.13 -30.72 5.00
CA GLY A 243 -11.76 -31.94 4.28
C GLY A 243 -11.02 -32.98 5.10
N VAL A 244 -10.27 -32.58 6.14
CA VAL A 244 -9.42 -33.50 6.92
C VAL A 244 -10.08 -33.81 8.27
N PRO A 245 -10.11 -35.06 8.75
CA PRO A 245 -10.62 -35.38 10.09
C PRO A 245 -9.82 -34.68 11.20
N VAL A 246 -10.52 -34.16 12.22
CA VAL A 246 -9.94 -33.34 13.31
C VAL A 246 -8.73 -33.96 13.99
N LYS A 247 -8.68 -35.29 14.11
CA LYS A 247 -7.55 -36.02 14.72
C LYS A 247 -6.20 -35.84 14.00
N TYR A 248 -6.21 -35.35 12.76
CA TYR A 248 -5.02 -35.12 11.94
C TYR A 248 -4.69 -33.64 11.75
N TRP A 249 -5.49 -32.74 12.33
CA TRP A 249 -5.29 -31.30 12.18
C TRP A 249 -3.96 -30.83 12.78
N PRO A 250 -3.42 -29.72 12.28
CA PRO A 250 -2.49 -28.91 13.07
C PRO A 250 -3.22 -28.34 14.30
N ASN A 251 -2.54 -27.56 15.12
CA ASN A 251 -3.15 -26.90 16.26
C ASN A 251 -4.39 -26.08 15.86
N ALA A 252 -5.55 -26.44 16.40
CA ALA A 252 -6.84 -25.83 16.06
C ALA A 252 -6.92 -24.33 16.40
N LEU A 253 -6.19 -23.85 17.41
CA LEU A 253 -6.13 -22.43 17.73
C LEU A 253 -5.37 -21.66 16.65
N LEU A 254 -4.28 -22.23 16.12
CA LEU A 254 -3.51 -21.61 15.04
C LEU A 254 -4.30 -21.54 13.73
N LEU A 255 -5.10 -22.57 13.42
CA LEU A 255 -6.03 -22.53 12.28
C LEU A 255 -7.05 -21.40 12.44
N LYS A 256 -7.65 -21.29 13.62
CA LYS A 256 -8.63 -20.24 13.93
C LYS A 256 -8.01 -18.85 13.83
N GLU A 257 -6.81 -18.67 14.36
CA GLU A 257 -6.07 -17.41 14.33
C GLU A 257 -5.73 -17.00 12.89
N ASN A 258 -5.22 -17.92 12.07
CA ASN A 258 -4.92 -17.64 10.66
C ASN A 258 -6.17 -17.26 9.88
N ARG A 259 -7.29 -17.96 10.11
CA ARG A 259 -8.57 -17.62 9.48
C ARG A 259 -9.03 -16.21 9.89
N SER A 260 -8.92 -15.85 11.17
CA SER A 260 -9.19 -14.48 11.63
C SER A 260 -8.26 -13.44 11.01
N ALA A 261 -6.97 -13.76 10.86
CA ALA A 261 -6.00 -12.87 10.23
C ALA A 261 -6.30 -12.63 8.74
N VAL A 262 -6.75 -13.68 8.02
CA VAL A 262 -7.26 -13.54 6.64
C VAL A 262 -8.51 -12.65 6.61
N ASP A 263 -9.46 -12.85 7.53
CA ASP A 263 -10.67 -12.02 7.60
C ASP A 263 -10.34 -10.54 7.84
N ASP A 264 -9.39 -10.24 8.73
CA ASP A 264 -8.98 -8.87 9.03
C ASP A 264 -8.19 -8.21 7.88
N TYR A 265 -7.38 -9.01 7.17
CA TYR A 265 -6.75 -8.58 5.91
C TYR A 265 -7.80 -8.20 4.87
N LEU A 266 -8.82 -9.04 4.67
CA LEU A 266 -9.92 -8.79 3.74
C LEU A 266 -10.73 -7.55 4.10
N LYS A 267 -11.14 -7.40 5.37
CA LYS A 267 -11.85 -6.19 5.84
C LYS A 267 -11.07 -4.92 5.56
N THR A 268 -9.75 -4.97 5.75
CA THR A 268 -8.86 -3.83 5.50
C THR A 268 -8.82 -3.45 4.02
N LEU A 269 -8.81 -4.43 3.12
CA LEU A 269 -8.79 -4.18 1.67
C LEU A 269 -10.18 -3.85 1.08
N HIS A 270 -11.27 -4.32 1.68
CA HIS A 270 -12.62 -4.00 1.23
C HIS A 270 -12.98 -2.52 1.44
N GLY A 271 -12.39 -1.85 2.44
CA GLY A 271 -12.58 -0.41 2.67
C GLY A 271 -12.11 0.49 1.52
N THR A 272 -11.30 -0.02 0.59
CA THR A 272 -10.66 0.75 -0.48
C THR A 272 -11.27 0.58 -1.89
N HIS A 273 -12.58 0.30 -2.01
CA HIS A 273 -13.33 0.12 -3.29
C HIS A 273 -13.26 -1.28 -3.94
N ILE A 274 -13.14 -2.34 -3.15
CA ILE A 274 -13.04 -3.70 -3.69
C ILE A 274 -14.38 -4.43 -3.48
N HIS A 275 -14.96 -4.90 -4.59
CA HIS A 275 -16.21 -5.65 -4.60
C HIS A 275 -15.93 -7.15 -4.60
N SER A 276 -16.66 -7.91 -3.77
CA SER A 276 -16.69 -9.37 -3.85
C SER A 276 -17.06 -9.81 -5.26
N SER A 277 -16.43 -10.89 -5.75
CA SER A 277 -16.85 -11.44 -7.04
C SER A 277 -18.26 -12.03 -6.93
N ALA A 278 -19.07 -11.83 -7.97
CA ALA A 278 -20.37 -12.50 -8.09
C ALA A 278 -20.22 -14.02 -8.30
N GLU A 279 -19.06 -14.44 -8.83
CA GLU A 279 -18.72 -15.83 -9.08
C GLU A 279 -17.92 -16.41 -7.90
N GLU A 280 -18.11 -17.71 -7.64
CA GLU A 280 -17.28 -18.45 -6.69
C GLU A 280 -16.02 -18.99 -7.39
N PRO A 281 -14.87 -18.98 -6.70
CA PRO A 281 -13.70 -19.69 -7.21
C PRO A 281 -13.94 -21.21 -7.23
N PRO A 282 -13.20 -21.97 -8.05
CA PRO A 282 -13.35 -23.42 -8.15
C PRO A 282 -13.26 -24.10 -6.78
N VAL A 283 -14.17 -25.03 -6.48
CA VAL A 283 -14.13 -25.78 -5.21
C VAL A 283 -12.99 -26.79 -5.28
N PRO A 284 -12.09 -26.86 -4.27
CA PRO A 284 -11.02 -27.84 -4.23
C PRO A 284 -11.58 -29.26 -4.20
N ASP A 285 -10.91 -30.22 -4.87
CA ASP A 285 -11.35 -31.61 -4.85
C ASP A 285 -10.65 -32.39 -3.72
N PRO A 286 -11.36 -32.83 -2.66
CA PRO A 286 -10.75 -33.56 -1.54
C PRO A 286 -10.17 -34.92 -1.99
N ALA A 287 -10.63 -35.47 -3.12
CA ALA A 287 -10.07 -36.69 -3.69
C ALA A 287 -8.57 -36.58 -3.97
N ILE A 288 -8.08 -35.37 -4.30
CA ILE A 288 -6.66 -35.12 -4.57
C ILE A 288 -5.80 -35.30 -3.30
N LEU A 289 -6.35 -34.98 -2.12
CA LEU A 289 -5.68 -35.22 -0.84
C LEU A 289 -5.70 -36.71 -0.49
N SER A 290 -6.83 -37.38 -0.71
CA SER A 290 -6.94 -38.84 -0.50
C SER A 290 -5.94 -39.63 -1.34
N GLN A 291 -5.72 -39.23 -2.60
CA GLN A 291 -4.73 -39.86 -3.49
C GLN A 291 -3.29 -39.68 -2.98
N ALA A 292 -3.01 -38.63 -2.21
CA ALA A 292 -1.73 -38.38 -1.57
C ALA A 292 -1.57 -39.09 -0.21
N GLY A 293 -2.52 -39.96 0.17
CA GLY A 293 -2.49 -40.68 1.44
C GLY A 293 -2.97 -39.88 2.65
N ILE A 294 -3.57 -38.70 2.43
CA ILE A 294 -4.14 -37.86 3.48
C ILE A 294 -5.59 -38.26 3.71
N PRO A 295 -5.98 -38.67 4.93
CA PRO A 295 -7.36 -39.03 5.22
C PRO A 295 -8.30 -37.85 5.00
N THR A 296 -9.41 -38.09 4.29
CA THR A 296 -10.43 -37.08 4.02
C THR A 296 -11.82 -37.52 4.44
N VAL A 297 -12.71 -36.56 4.67
CA VAL A 297 -14.14 -36.80 4.85
C VAL A 297 -14.82 -37.06 3.50
N ASP A 298 -16.05 -37.59 3.54
CA ASP A 298 -16.83 -37.80 2.33
C ASP A 298 -17.07 -36.48 1.57
N LYS A 299 -17.06 -36.56 0.24
CA LYS A 299 -17.19 -35.38 -0.64
C LYS A 299 -18.45 -34.57 -0.37
N GLU A 300 -19.56 -35.22 -0.05
CA GLU A 300 -20.83 -34.56 0.27
C GLU A 300 -20.73 -33.71 1.55
N ILE A 301 -20.01 -34.19 2.57
CA ILE A 301 -19.77 -33.46 3.82
C ILE A 301 -18.84 -32.28 3.55
N PHE A 302 -17.79 -32.51 2.75
CA PHE A 302 -16.86 -31.47 2.34
C PHE A 302 -17.57 -30.33 1.59
N ASP A 303 -18.37 -30.66 0.57
CA ASP A 303 -19.08 -29.68 -0.27
C ASP A 303 -20.08 -28.84 0.55
N VAL A 304 -20.69 -29.41 1.59
CA VAL A 304 -21.56 -28.66 2.52
C VAL A 304 -20.74 -27.71 3.39
N SER A 305 -19.62 -28.18 3.95
CA SER A 305 -18.77 -27.37 4.84
C SER A 305 -18.07 -26.22 4.11
N VAL A 306 -17.61 -26.43 2.87
CA VAL A 306 -16.97 -25.37 2.07
C VAL A 306 -17.92 -24.21 1.77
N LYS A 307 -19.24 -24.45 1.69
CA LYS A 307 -20.24 -23.38 1.48
C LYS A 307 -20.26 -22.37 2.64
N GLU A 308 -19.91 -22.76 3.85
CA GLU A 308 -19.77 -21.82 4.99
C GLU A 308 -18.65 -20.80 4.76
N SER A 309 -17.69 -21.12 3.89
CA SER A 309 -16.57 -20.27 3.51
C SER A 309 -16.79 -19.51 2.20
N ALA A 310 -17.94 -19.66 1.55
CA ALA A 310 -18.18 -19.11 0.21
C ALA A 310 -18.00 -17.59 0.12
N ASP A 311 -18.47 -16.84 1.12
CA ASP A 311 -18.37 -15.37 1.12
C ASP A 311 -16.91 -14.91 1.16
N ARG A 312 -16.08 -15.50 2.03
CA ARG A 312 -14.64 -15.19 2.10
C ARG A 312 -13.92 -15.54 0.80
N ARG A 313 -14.26 -16.70 0.21
CA ARG A 313 -13.69 -17.14 -1.06
C ARG A 313 -14.07 -16.19 -2.21
N LYS A 314 -15.30 -15.68 -2.26
CA LYS A 314 -15.74 -14.62 -3.21
C LYS A 314 -15.00 -13.31 -3.04
N GLN A 315 -14.72 -12.91 -1.79
CA GLN A 315 -13.92 -11.72 -1.48
C GLN A 315 -12.49 -11.85 -2.00
N LEU A 316 -11.82 -12.96 -1.67
CA LEU A 316 -10.48 -13.27 -2.20
C LEU A 316 -10.46 -13.33 -3.73
N PHE A 317 -11.49 -13.92 -4.34
CA PHE A 317 -11.57 -14.01 -5.80
C PHE A 317 -11.76 -12.64 -6.46
N GLY A 318 -12.54 -11.76 -5.84
CA GLY A 318 -12.67 -10.36 -6.25
C GLY A 318 -11.33 -9.64 -6.23
N LEU A 319 -10.55 -9.80 -5.16
CA LEU A 319 -9.21 -9.22 -5.01
C LEU A 319 -8.23 -9.73 -6.07
N ILE A 320 -8.23 -11.04 -6.35
CA ILE A 320 -7.36 -11.64 -7.36
C ILE A 320 -7.70 -11.11 -8.75
N LYS A 321 -8.99 -10.98 -9.08
CA LYS A 321 -9.46 -10.41 -10.35
C LYS A 321 -9.05 -8.95 -10.51
N ASP A 322 -9.17 -8.13 -9.47
CA ASP A 322 -8.76 -6.72 -9.53
C ASP A 322 -7.25 -6.57 -9.75
N ASN A 323 -6.46 -7.48 -9.16
CA ASN A 323 -5.03 -7.59 -9.36
C ASN A 323 -4.62 -8.24 -10.71
N ALA A 324 -5.55 -8.52 -11.61
CA ALA A 324 -5.33 -9.21 -12.89
C ALA A 324 -4.51 -10.52 -12.74
N SER A 325 -4.67 -11.18 -11.59
CA SER A 325 -4.00 -12.43 -11.23
C SER A 325 -4.94 -13.62 -11.43
N LYS A 326 -4.38 -14.83 -11.41
CA LYS A 326 -5.17 -16.06 -11.49
C LYS A 326 -5.38 -16.65 -10.10
N TRP A 327 -6.52 -17.32 -9.91
CA TRP A 327 -6.76 -18.09 -8.69
C TRP A 327 -5.71 -19.21 -8.58
N PRO A 328 -5.21 -19.49 -7.37
CA PRO A 328 -4.27 -20.58 -7.15
C PRO A 328 -5.02 -21.92 -7.11
N ASP A 329 -5.31 -22.47 -8.30
CA ASP A 329 -5.83 -23.83 -8.50
C ASP A 329 -4.69 -24.87 -8.59
#